data_AF-A0A2N9EVJ7-F1
#
_entry.id   AF-A0A2N9EVJ7-F1
#
_cell.length_a   1.000
_cell.length_b   1.000
_cell.length_c   1.000
_cell.angle_alpha   90.00
_cell.angle_beta   90.00
_cell.angle_gamma   90.00
#
_symmetry.space_group_name_H-M   'P 1'
#
loop_
_entity.id
_entity.type
_entity.pdbx_description
1 polymer ?
#
loop_
_entity_poly.entity_id
_entity_poly.type
_entity_poly.pdbx_seq_one_letter_code
_entity_poly.pdbx_strand_id
1 'polypeptide(L)'
;MVLKDRANEIYKRVEDQKSSRGRNQDALLAACLYIACRQEDKPRTVKEICSVANGATKKEIGRAKEYIVKQLGLENGQSVEMGTIHAGDFMRRFCSNLGMNNQAVKAAQEAVTKSEEFDIRRSPISIAAAVIYIITQLSDDKKPLKDISVATGVAEGTIRNSYKDLYPHVSKIIPSWYAKEEDLKNLCSP
;
A
#
# COMPACT_ATOMS: atom_id res chain seq x y z
N MET A 1 -12.73 1.49 -16.20
CA MET A 1 -13.67 0.46 -16.68
C MET A 1 -13.35 -0.87 -16.02
N VAL A 2 -12.20 -1.49 -16.32
CA VAL A 2 -11.76 -2.80 -15.80
C VAL A 2 -11.99 -3.05 -14.29
N LEU A 3 -11.55 -2.16 -13.39
CA LEU A 3 -11.70 -2.39 -11.93
C LEU A 3 -13.16 -2.49 -11.47
N LYS A 4 -14.05 -1.66 -12.05
CA LYS A 4 -15.47 -1.66 -11.70
C LYS A 4 -16.14 -2.94 -12.22
N ASP A 5 -15.79 -3.33 -13.44
CA ASP A 5 -16.34 -4.52 -14.08
C ASP A 5 -15.93 -5.77 -13.31
N ARG A 6 -14.65 -5.86 -12.90
CA ARG A 6 -14.15 -6.95 -12.06
C ARG A 6 -14.79 -6.99 -10.67
N ALA A 7 -14.96 -5.84 -10.01
CA ALA A 7 -15.65 -5.77 -8.72
C ALA A 7 -17.11 -6.23 -8.82
N ASN A 8 -17.80 -5.85 -9.90
CA ASN A 8 -19.17 -6.30 -10.18
C ASN A 8 -19.25 -7.81 -10.44
N GLU A 9 -18.30 -8.37 -11.17
CA GLU A 9 -18.19 -9.82 -11.40
C GLU A 9 -18.05 -10.58 -10.07
N ILE A 10 -17.13 -10.13 -9.20
CA ILE A 10 -16.91 -10.71 -7.87
C ILE A 10 -18.19 -10.63 -7.04
N TYR A 11 -18.87 -9.48 -7.04
CA TYR A 11 -20.10 -9.29 -6.28
C TYR A 11 -21.21 -10.26 -6.74
N LYS A 12 -21.46 -10.36 -8.06
CA LYS A 12 -22.49 -11.25 -8.62
C LYS A 12 -22.26 -12.71 -8.22
N ARG A 13 -21.03 -13.20 -8.35
CA ARG A 13 -20.67 -14.58 -7.96
C ARG A 13 -20.98 -14.89 -6.51
N VAL A 14 -20.75 -13.94 -5.60
CA VAL A 14 -21.04 -14.09 -4.17
C VAL A 14 -22.54 -13.99 -3.88
N GLU A 15 -23.26 -13.13 -4.60
CA GLU A 15 -24.71 -12.97 -4.46
C GLU A 15 -25.50 -14.20 -4.95
N ASP A 16 -25.09 -14.80 -6.07
CA ASP A 16 -25.72 -15.99 -6.66
C ASP A 16 -25.71 -17.20 -5.70
N GLN A 17 -24.73 -17.26 -4.80
CA GLN A 17 -24.63 -18.29 -3.77
C GLN A 17 -25.63 -18.08 -2.60
N LYS A 18 -26.43 -17.01 -2.61
CA LYS A 18 -27.41 -16.61 -1.57
C LYS A 18 -26.86 -16.55 -0.13
N SER A 19 -25.54 -16.58 0.04
CA SER A 19 -24.86 -16.70 1.34
C SER A 19 -24.54 -15.34 1.98
N SER A 20 -24.89 -14.23 1.33
CA SER A 20 -24.60 -12.86 1.74
C SER A 20 -25.69 -12.19 2.59
N ARG A 21 -26.85 -12.84 2.79
CA ARG A 21 -27.99 -12.29 3.55
C ARG A 21 -27.59 -11.92 4.99
N GLY A 22 -27.99 -10.72 5.42
CA GLY A 22 -27.73 -10.19 6.78
C GLY A 22 -26.37 -9.51 6.96
N ARG A 23 -25.57 -9.35 5.90
CA ARG A 23 -24.29 -8.63 5.94
C ARG A 23 -24.46 -7.16 5.54
N ASN A 24 -23.57 -6.33 6.06
CA ASN A 24 -23.44 -4.93 5.64
C ASN A 24 -23.07 -4.89 4.13
N GLN A 25 -23.97 -4.32 3.33
CA GLN A 25 -23.83 -4.27 1.86
C GLN A 25 -22.69 -3.35 1.43
N ASP A 26 -22.52 -2.20 2.08
CA ASP A 26 -21.41 -1.28 1.79
C ASP A 26 -20.06 -1.95 2.05
N ALA A 27 -19.97 -2.75 3.13
CA ALA A 27 -18.75 -3.51 3.42
C ALA A 27 -18.46 -4.61 2.39
N LEU A 28 -19.50 -5.27 1.86
CA LEU A 28 -19.35 -6.26 0.78
C LEU A 28 -18.86 -5.62 -0.52
N LEU A 29 -19.49 -4.52 -0.94
CA LEU A 29 -19.10 -3.79 -2.15
C LEU A 29 -17.67 -3.25 -2.03
N ALA A 30 -17.32 -2.66 -0.89
CA ALA A 30 -15.97 -2.20 -0.60
C ALA A 30 -14.94 -3.34 -0.63
N ALA A 31 -15.28 -4.52 -0.11
CA ALA A 31 -14.41 -5.68 -0.17
C ALA A 31 -14.25 -6.25 -1.59
N CYS A 32 -15.31 -6.26 -2.41
CA CYS A 32 -15.22 -6.63 -3.82
C CYS A 32 -14.27 -5.70 -4.57
N LEU A 33 -14.38 -4.39 -4.35
CA LEU A 33 -13.47 -3.40 -4.92
C LEU A 33 -12.02 -3.61 -4.46
N TYR A 34 -11.81 -3.86 -3.16
CA TYR A 34 -10.47 -4.16 -2.61
C TYR A 34 -9.85 -5.38 -3.30
N ILE A 35 -10.62 -6.46 -3.48
CA ILE A 35 -10.16 -7.69 -4.13
C ILE A 35 -9.83 -7.43 -5.61
N ALA A 36 -10.72 -6.74 -6.33
CA ALA A 36 -10.50 -6.37 -7.73
C ALA A 36 -9.23 -5.54 -7.92
N CYS A 37 -9.01 -4.52 -7.06
CA CYS A 37 -7.77 -3.73 -7.10
C CYS A 37 -6.52 -4.59 -6.94
N ARG A 38 -6.58 -5.64 -6.12
CA ARG A 38 -5.43 -6.50 -5.86
C ARG A 38 -5.19 -7.52 -6.99
N GLN A 39 -6.26 -8.06 -7.59
CA GLN A 39 -6.16 -8.97 -8.73
C GLN A 39 -5.70 -8.29 -10.03
N GLU A 40 -5.86 -6.97 -10.13
CA GLU A 40 -5.50 -6.16 -11.29
C GLU A 40 -4.17 -5.41 -11.08
N ASP A 41 -3.31 -5.90 -10.18
CA ASP A 41 -1.98 -5.35 -9.84
C ASP A 41 -1.99 -3.84 -9.51
N LYS A 42 -3.09 -3.36 -8.93
CA LYS A 42 -3.29 -1.97 -8.52
C LYS A 42 -3.73 -1.89 -7.05
N PRO A 43 -2.99 -2.52 -6.12
CA PRO A 43 -3.45 -2.68 -4.75
C PRO A 43 -3.77 -1.33 -4.09
N ARG A 44 -4.91 -1.33 -3.41
CA ARG A 44 -5.35 -0.25 -2.51
C ARG A 44 -5.28 -0.76 -1.09
N THR A 45 -4.89 0.11 -0.17
CA THR A 45 -4.87 -0.21 1.24
C THR A 45 -6.30 -0.28 1.75
N VAL A 46 -6.54 -1.05 2.82
CA VAL A 46 -7.88 -1.09 3.43
C VAL A 46 -8.32 0.29 3.92
N LYS A 47 -7.38 1.16 4.31
CA LYS A 47 -7.69 2.54 4.71
C LYS A 47 -8.19 3.38 3.54
N GLU A 48 -7.57 3.28 2.36
CA GLU A 48 -8.03 3.97 1.14
C GLU A 48 -9.42 3.51 0.71
N ILE A 49 -9.72 2.21 0.84
CA ILE A 49 -11.05 1.69 0.53
C ILE A 49 -12.07 2.16 1.58
N CYS A 50 -11.70 2.10 2.86
CA CYS A 50 -12.56 2.53 3.96
C CYS A 50 -12.91 4.02 3.88
N SER A 51 -12.00 4.89 3.44
CA SER A 51 -12.27 6.33 3.34
C SER A 51 -13.33 6.70 2.29
N VAL A 52 -13.62 5.81 1.35
CA VAL A 52 -14.62 6.02 0.30
C VAL A 52 -15.81 5.05 0.41
N ALA A 53 -15.80 4.16 1.39
CA ALA A 53 -16.90 3.25 1.64
C ALA A 53 -17.94 3.95 2.52
N ASN A 54 -19.18 4.08 2.04
CA ASN A 54 -20.27 4.78 2.74
C ASN A 54 -20.59 4.10 4.08
N GLY A 55 -19.95 4.52 5.17
CA GLY A 55 -20.22 4.04 6.52
C GLY A 55 -19.63 2.67 6.90
N ALA A 56 -18.95 1.97 5.98
CA ALA A 56 -18.32 0.68 6.29
C ALA A 56 -16.98 0.85 6.99
N THR A 57 -16.82 0.21 8.14
CA THR A 57 -15.58 0.27 8.93
C THR A 57 -14.50 -0.65 8.36
N LYS A 58 -13.22 -0.35 8.66
CA LYS A 58 -12.07 -1.21 8.33
C LYS A 58 -12.27 -2.67 8.77
N LYS A 59 -12.90 -2.88 9.94
CA LYS A 59 -13.16 -4.21 10.50
C LYS A 59 -14.22 -4.97 9.71
N GLU A 60 -15.28 -4.29 9.29
CA GLU A 60 -16.33 -4.89 8.46
C GLU A 60 -15.81 -5.24 7.07
N ILE A 61 -15.04 -4.34 6.45
CA ILE A 61 -14.41 -4.58 5.14
C ILE A 61 -13.45 -5.79 5.22
N GLY A 62 -12.66 -5.89 6.29
CA GLY A 62 -11.79 -7.04 6.52
C GLY A 62 -12.56 -8.37 6.61
N ARG A 63 -13.66 -8.40 7.39
CA ARG A 63 -14.54 -9.57 7.50
C ARG A 63 -15.22 -9.93 6.19
N ALA A 64 -15.68 -8.92 5.45
CA ALA A 64 -16.31 -9.11 4.14
C ALA A 64 -15.32 -9.68 3.12
N LYS A 65 -14.08 -9.18 3.10
CA LYS A 65 -12.99 -9.71 2.27
C LYS A 65 -12.71 -11.19 2.56
N GLU A 66 -12.53 -11.56 3.83
CA GLU A 66 -12.27 -12.97 4.21
C GLU A 66 -13.41 -13.88 3.78
N TYR A 67 -14.64 -13.41 3.95
CA TYR A 67 -15.83 -14.13 3.52
C TYR A 67 -15.88 -14.32 1.99
N ILE A 68 -15.67 -13.26 1.20
CA ILE A 68 -15.68 -13.32 -0.27
C ILE A 68 -14.59 -14.27 -0.77
N VAL A 69 -13.36 -14.13 -0.26
CA VAL A 69 -12.24 -15.02 -0.62
C VAL A 69 -12.58 -16.48 -0.34
N LYS A 70 -13.21 -16.77 0.80
CA LYS A 70 -13.68 -18.12 1.13
C LYS A 70 -14.75 -18.62 0.15
N GLN A 71 -15.75 -17.80 -0.18
CA GLN A 71 -16.82 -18.19 -1.11
C GLN A 71 -16.31 -18.49 -2.51
N LEU A 72 -15.50 -17.58 -3.07
CA LEU A 72 -14.89 -17.77 -4.39
C LEU A 72 -13.97 -18.99 -4.44
N GLY A 73 -13.28 -19.29 -3.32
CA GLY A 73 -12.43 -20.46 -3.24
C GLY A 73 -13.21 -21.78 -3.18
N LEU A 74 -14.39 -21.79 -2.55
CA LEU A 74 -15.30 -22.93 -2.55
C LEU A 74 -15.89 -23.17 -3.95
N GLU A 75 -16.24 -22.10 -4.67
CA GLU A 75 -16.78 -22.17 -6.04
C GLU A 75 -15.75 -22.77 -7.03
N ASN A 76 -14.50 -22.33 -6.95
CA ASN A 76 -13.44 -22.75 -7.88
C ASN A 76 -12.74 -24.05 -7.46
N GLY A 77 -13.03 -24.59 -6.27
CA GLY A 77 -12.30 -25.72 -5.69
C GLY A 77 -10.81 -25.44 -5.42
N GLN A 78 -10.40 -24.17 -5.41
CA GLN A 78 -9.01 -23.71 -5.28
C GLN A 78 -8.96 -22.41 -4.48
N SER A 79 -7.83 -22.12 -3.82
CA SER A 79 -7.66 -20.83 -3.14
C SER A 79 -7.68 -19.68 -4.14
N VAL A 80 -8.39 -18.59 -3.81
CA VAL A 80 -8.37 -17.36 -4.62
C VAL A 80 -6.98 -16.76 -4.62
N GLU A 81 -6.37 -16.65 -5.79
CA GLU A 81 -5.13 -15.91 -5.95
C GLU A 81 -5.40 -14.42 -5.75
N MET A 82 -4.73 -13.87 -4.75
CA MET A 82 -4.83 -12.46 -4.38
C MET A 82 -3.62 -11.66 -4.84
N GLY A 83 -2.63 -12.28 -5.49
CA GLY A 83 -1.37 -11.63 -5.86
C GLY A 83 -0.51 -11.24 -4.65
N THR A 84 0.80 -11.14 -4.87
CA THR A 84 1.73 -10.59 -3.87
C THR A 84 1.69 -9.07 -3.94
N ILE A 85 1.68 -8.41 -2.78
CA ILE A 85 1.75 -6.94 -2.71
C ILE A 85 3.19 -6.56 -2.42
N HIS A 86 3.76 -5.73 -3.29
CA HIS A 86 5.09 -5.18 -3.16
C HIS A 86 5.03 -3.72 -2.68
N ALA A 87 6.13 -3.26 -2.07
CA ALA A 87 6.21 -1.87 -1.62
C ALA A 87 6.18 -0.90 -2.83
N GLY A 88 6.76 -1.33 -3.95
CA GLY A 88 6.74 -0.64 -5.25
C GLY A 88 5.35 -0.28 -5.76
N ASP A 89 4.33 -1.10 -5.48
CA ASP A 89 2.97 -0.93 -5.99
C ASP A 89 2.30 0.36 -5.51
N PHE A 90 2.79 0.91 -4.39
CA PHE A 90 2.23 2.10 -3.77
C PHE A 90 2.96 3.39 -4.16
N MET A 91 4.22 3.30 -4.59
CA MET A 91 5.13 4.44 -4.69
C MET A 91 4.58 5.55 -5.56
N ARG A 92 4.20 5.25 -6.80
CA ARG A 92 3.70 6.27 -7.74
C ARG A 92 2.54 7.07 -7.16
N ARG A 93 1.59 6.38 -6.52
CA ARG A 93 0.39 7.01 -5.94
C ARG A 93 0.73 7.84 -4.71
N PHE A 94 1.51 7.29 -3.77
CA PHE A 94 1.88 8.00 -2.56
C PHE A 94 2.76 9.22 -2.84
N CYS A 95 3.74 9.10 -3.74
CA CYS A 95 4.58 10.23 -4.14
C CYS A 95 3.75 11.33 -4.84
N SER A 96 2.78 10.96 -5.69
CA SER A 96 1.86 11.90 -6.32
C SER A 96 0.98 12.64 -5.29
N ASN A 97 0.46 11.94 -4.28
CA ASN A 97 -0.33 12.54 -3.21
C ASN A 97 0.48 13.54 -2.36
N LEU A 98 1.80 13.35 -2.28
CA LEU A 98 2.72 14.25 -1.59
C LEU A 98 3.26 15.39 -2.47
N GLY A 99 2.86 15.43 -3.75
CA GLY A 99 3.34 16.45 -4.70
C GLY A 99 4.83 16.34 -4.99
N MET A 100 5.42 15.15 -4.89
CA MET A 100 6.84 14.94 -5.16
C MET A 100 7.15 15.16 -6.65
N ASN A 101 8.30 15.78 -6.94
CA ASN A 101 8.77 15.97 -8.31
C ASN A 101 9.22 14.63 -8.95
N ASN A 102 9.38 14.62 -10.27
CA ASN A 102 9.70 13.41 -11.03
C ASN A 102 11.04 12.77 -10.63
N GLN A 103 12.05 13.57 -10.24
CA GLN A 103 13.35 13.05 -9.79
C GLN A 103 13.19 12.31 -8.47
N ALA A 104 12.51 12.89 -7.50
CA ALA A 104 12.24 12.27 -6.21
C ALA A 104 11.38 11.01 -6.35
N VAL A 105 10.36 11.02 -7.22
CA VAL A 105 9.54 9.83 -7.54
C VAL A 105 10.41 8.70 -8.10
N LYS A 106 11.29 9.01 -9.06
CA LYS A 106 12.20 8.03 -9.66
C LYS A 106 13.18 7.46 -8.63
N ALA A 107 13.77 8.32 -7.80
CA ALA A 107 14.69 7.90 -6.76
C ALA A 107 14.00 7.00 -5.72
N ALA A 108 12.77 7.34 -5.34
CA ALA A 108 11.98 6.53 -4.41
C ALA A 108 11.62 5.15 -4.99
N GLN A 109 11.30 5.08 -6.28
CA GLN A 109 11.02 3.81 -6.96
C GLN A 109 12.26 2.91 -7.02
N GLU A 110 13.43 3.46 -7.36
CA GLU A 110 14.69 2.71 -7.35
C GLU A 110 15.07 2.27 -5.93
N ALA A 111 14.92 3.16 -4.94
CA ALA A 111 15.25 2.86 -3.56
C ALA A 111 14.36 1.77 -2.96
N VAL A 112 13.05 1.77 -3.26
CA VAL A 112 12.16 0.73 -2.77
C VAL A 112 12.47 -0.62 -3.43
N THR A 113 12.81 -0.66 -4.71
CA THR A 113 13.21 -1.90 -5.39
C THR A 113 14.50 -2.46 -4.78
N LYS A 114 15.52 -1.62 -4.57
CA LYS A 114 16.74 -2.05 -3.88
C LYS A 114 16.50 -2.50 -2.44
N SER A 115 15.48 -1.94 -1.77
CA SER A 115 15.14 -2.36 -0.41
C SER A 115 14.67 -3.82 -0.32
N GLU A 116 14.19 -4.40 -1.42
CA GLU A 116 13.78 -5.81 -1.49
C GLU A 116 14.95 -6.80 -1.38
N GLU A 117 16.19 -6.33 -1.59
CA GLU A 117 17.41 -7.14 -1.41
C GLU A 117 17.77 -7.37 0.08
N PHE A 118 17.10 -6.67 1.00
CA PHE A 118 17.36 -6.73 2.43
C PHE A 118 16.20 -7.39 3.18
N ASP A 119 16.50 -8.23 4.19
CA ASP A 119 15.48 -8.88 5.04
C ASP A 119 14.90 -7.89 6.07
N ILE A 120 14.04 -6.99 5.60
CA ILE A 120 13.36 -5.99 6.43
C ILE A 120 11.97 -6.51 6.80
N ARG A 121 11.79 -6.91 8.06
CA ARG A 121 10.55 -7.50 8.57
C ARG A 121 9.44 -6.47 8.82
N ARG A 122 9.05 -5.76 7.77
CA ARG A 122 7.99 -4.75 7.78
C ARG A 122 6.99 -5.00 6.67
N SER A 123 5.78 -4.50 6.84
CA SER A 123 4.77 -4.61 5.80
C SER A 123 5.14 -3.76 4.58
N PRO A 124 4.79 -4.17 3.34
CA PRO A 124 5.14 -3.44 2.13
C PRO A 124 4.77 -1.96 2.15
N ILE A 125 3.60 -1.62 2.70
CA ILE A 125 3.16 -0.23 2.86
C ILE A 125 4.04 0.57 3.84
N SER A 126 4.56 -0.07 4.90
CA SER A 126 5.45 0.57 5.85
C SER A 126 6.83 0.83 5.26
N ILE A 127 7.34 -0.11 4.46
CA ILE A 127 8.58 0.05 3.70
C ILE A 127 8.43 1.21 2.71
N ALA A 128 7.35 1.23 1.91
CA ALA A 128 7.07 2.32 0.98
C ALA A 128 7.01 3.69 1.69
N ALA A 129 6.30 3.80 2.82
CA ALA A 129 6.20 5.04 3.58
C ALA A 129 7.56 5.51 4.14
N ALA A 130 8.39 4.58 4.62
CA ALA A 130 9.72 4.90 5.13
C ALA A 130 10.71 5.28 4.02
N VAL A 131 10.68 4.61 2.87
CA VAL A 131 11.48 4.99 1.70
C VAL A 131 11.11 6.40 1.22
N ILE A 132 9.81 6.71 1.13
CA ILE A 132 9.34 8.06 0.80
C ILE A 132 9.85 9.09 1.81
N TYR A 133 9.77 8.77 3.11
CA TYR A 133 10.32 9.64 4.15
C TYR A 133 11.81 9.94 3.92
N ILE A 134 12.64 8.90 3.75
CA ILE A 134 14.08 9.07 3.49
C ILE A 134 14.33 9.99 2.28
N ILE A 135 13.66 9.71 1.15
CA ILE A 135 13.83 10.47 -0.09
C ILE A 135 13.43 11.93 0.06
N THR A 136 12.32 12.20 0.77
CA THR A 136 11.88 13.58 1.02
C THR A 136 12.81 14.32 1.97
N GLN A 137 13.45 13.65 2.93
CA GLN A 137 14.43 14.30 3.82
C GLN A 137 15.73 14.68 3.10
N LEU A 138 16.03 14.02 1.97
CA LEU A 138 17.17 14.32 1.09
C LEU A 138 16.83 15.34 -0.01
N SER A 139 15.57 15.77 -0.11
CA SER A 139 15.10 16.79 -1.05
C SER A 139 15.11 18.17 -0.39
N ASP A 140 15.21 19.23 -1.20
CA ASP A 140 14.97 20.61 -0.75
C ASP A 140 13.52 20.80 -0.25
N ASP A 141 12.57 20.07 -0.84
CA ASP A 141 11.16 20.06 -0.45
C ASP A 141 10.88 18.93 0.57
N LYS A 142 11.35 19.14 1.80
CA LYS A 142 11.16 18.20 2.90
C LYS A 142 9.69 18.07 3.26
N LYS A 143 9.20 16.83 3.32
CA LYS A 143 7.83 16.53 3.76
C LYS A 143 7.82 16.18 5.25
N PRO A 144 6.95 16.78 6.07
CA PRO A 144 6.83 16.41 7.47
C PRO A 144 6.26 14.99 7.57
N LEU A 145 6.66 14.26 8.61
CA LEU A 145 6.26 12.87 8.82
C LEU A 145 4.73 12.71 8.89
N LYS A 146 4.03 13.72 9.41
CA LYS A 146 2.58 13.79 9.47
C LYS A 146 1.93 13.73 8.09
N ASP A 147 2.48 14.42 7.10
CA ASP A 147 1.93 14.45 5.74
C ASP A 147 2.11 13.09 5.06
N ILE A 148 3.26 12.44 5.29
CA ILE A 148 3.51 11.08 4.81
C ILE A 148 2.55 10.08 5.49
N SER A 149 2.32 10.24 6.79
CA SER A 149 1.34 9.43 7.53
C SER A 149 -0.07 9.57 6.95
N VAL A 150 -0.49 10.80 6.60
CA VAL A 150 -1.77 11.06 5.93
C VAL A 150 -1.81 10.45 4.52
N ALA A 151 -0.80 10.70 3.69
CA ALA A 151 -0.75 10.26 2.30
C ALA A 151 -0.71 8.72 2.14
N THR A 152 -0.04 8.04 3.07
CA THR A 152 0.14 6.58 3.05
C THR A 152 -0.87 5.85 3.93
N GLY A 153 -1.48 6.53 4.91
CA GLY A 153 -2.29 5.91 5.95
C GLY A 153 -1.48 5.10 6.97
N VAL A 154 -0.15 5.18 6.99
CA VAL A 154 0.71 4.49 7.98
C VAL A 154 0.93 5.40 9.18
N ALA A 155 0.83 4.87 10.40
CA ALA A 155 1.06 5.68 11.61
C ALA A 155 2.51 6.15 11.68
N GLU A 156 2.74 7.39 12.13
CA GLU A 156 4.08 8.00 12.22
C GLU A 156 5.09 7.12 12.98
N GLY A 157 4.69 6.51 14.09
CA GLY A 157 5.55 5.60 14.85
C GLY A 157 5.96 4.37 14.04
N THR A 158 5.08 3.85 13.18
CA THR A 158 5.40 2.74 12.28
C THR A 158 6.38 3.17 11.17
N ILE A 159 6.22 4.40 10.65
CA ILE A 159 7.16 4.97 9.68
C ILE A 159 8.54 5.12 10.32
N ARG A 160 8.63 5.68 11.54
CA ARG A 160 9.90 5.79 12.29
C ARG A 160 10.55 4.43 12.52
N ASN A 161 9.78 3.43 12.96
CA ASN A 161 10.31 2.09 13.20
C ASN A 161 10.81 1.42 11.90
N SER A 162 10.11 1.64 10.78
CA SER A 162 10.53 1.09 9.49
C SER A 162 11.74 1.84 8.94
N TYR A 163 11.81 3.15 9.16
CA TYR A 163 13.00 3.95 8.87
C TYR A 163 14.21 3.48 9.67
N LYS A 164 14.04 3.18 10.96
CA LYS A 164 15.10 2.62 11.80
C LYS A 164 15.68 1.32 11.25
N ASP A 165 14.84 0.43 10.73
CA ASP A 165 15.28 -0.82 10.14
C ASP A 165 15.93 -0.63 8.74
N LEU A 166 15.50 0.39 7.99
CA LEU A 166 16.09 0.75 6.69
C LEU A 166 17.41 1.52 6.84
N TYR A 167 17.60 2.25 7.94
CA TYR A 167 18.71 3.18 8.14
C TYR A 167 20.10 2.58 7.89
N PRO A 168 20.43 1.36 8.36
CA PRO A 168 21.72 0.72 8.09
C PRO A 168 21.98 0.43 6.60
N HIS A 169 20.94 0.44 5.77
CA HIS A 169 20.98 0.10 4.36
C HIS A 169 20.83 1.32 3.43
N VAL A 170 20.65 2.53 3.99
CA VAL A 170 20.39 3.76 3.22
C VAL A 170 21.44 4.01 2.14
N SER A 171 22.73 3.85 2.43
CA SER A 171 23.80 4.04 1.45
C SER A 171 23.77 3.06 0.28
N LYS A 172 23.09 1.91 0.44
CA LYS A 172 22.95 0.89 -0.60
C LYS A 172 21.67 1.09 -1.41
N ILE A 173 20.58 1.51 -0.76
CA ILE A 173 19.28 1.66 -1.42
C ILE A 173 19.13 3.02 -2.12
N ILE A 174 19.72 4.10 -1.61
CA ILE A 174 19.55 5.42 -2.22
C ILE A 174 20.41 5.51 -3.49
N PRO A 175 19.84 5.91 -4.64
CA PRO A 175 20.63 6.08 -5.86
C PRO A 175 21.64 7.22 -5.72
N SER A 176 22.89 6.96 -6.11
CA SER A 176 23.99 7.94 -6.03
C SER A 176 23.78 9.18 -6.91
N TRP A 177 22.95 9.07 -7.96
CA TRP A 177 22.58 10.20 -8.79
C TRP A 177 21.60 11.17 -8.10
N TYR A 178 20.91 10.72 -7.04
CA TYR A 178 19.94 11.52 -6.30
C TYR A 178 20.57 12.16 -5.05
N ALA A 179 21.37 11.41 -4.30
CA ALA A 179 22.07 11.90 -3.11
C ALA A 179 23.45 11.23 -2.98
N LYS A 180 24.48 12.01 -2.64
CA LYS A 180 25.83 11.51 -2.36
C LYS A 180 25.94 11.02 -0.93
N GLU A 181 26.98 10.25 -0.62
CA GLU A 181 27.21 9.76 0.75
C GLU A 181 27.30 10.88 1.81
N GLU A 182 27.78 12.05 1.42
CA GLU A 182 27.81 13.24 2.28
C GLU A 182 26.41 13.72 2.65
N ASP A 183 25.47 13.70 1.70
CA ASP A 183 24.07 14.09 1.92
C ASP A 183 23.36 13.10 2.85
N LEU A 184 23.73 11.81 2.78
CA LEU A 184 23.16 10.78 3.65
C LEU A 184 23.51 11.01 5.13
N LYS A 185 24.63 11.68 5.43
CA LYS A 185 24.99 12.05 6.81
C LYS A 185 24.08 13.13 7.40
N ASN A 186 23.37 13.87 6.55
CA ASN A 186 22.40 14.89 6.97
C ASN A 186 21.04 14.28 7.36
N LEU A 187 20.84 12.99 7.13
CA LEU A 187 19.66 12.29 7.64
C LEU A 187 19.72 12.21 9.17
N CYS A 188 18.60 12.53 9.81
CA CYS A 188 18.48 12.41 11.26
C CYS A 188 18.53 10.93 11.65
N SER A 189 19.47 10.56 12.53
CA SER A 189 19.49 9.20 13.06
C SER A 189 18.14 8.88 13.75
N PRO A 190 17.51 7.74 13.41
CA PRO A 190 16.22 7.34 13.96
C PRO A 190 16.24 6.97 15.45
#